data_AF-A0A2K3MGA9-F1
#
_entry.id   AF-A0A2K3MGA9-F1
#
_cell.length_a   1.000
_cell.length_b   1.000
_cell.length_c   1.000
_cell.angle_alpha   90.00
_cell.angle_beta   90.00
_cell.angle_gamma   90.00
#
_symmetry.space_group_name_H-M   'P 1'
#
loop_
_entity.id
_entity.type
_entity.pdbx_description
1 polymer ?
#
loop_
_entity_poly.entity_id
_entity_poly.type
_entity_poly.pdbx_seq_one_letter_code
_entity_poly.pdbx_strand_id
1 'polypeptide(L)'
;MHLENRPLKFSNITHHASVTQCLGSIGGNVWYLGVAKPSIVDSNGIKDETVVQSRSGHFYAPPAIEDVQVFKIAGSKYLKLNRGTWHAGPLFKSDTMDFYNLELSNTNEVDHTTHNFDKENGVVFSINE
;
A
#
# COMPACT_ATOMS: atom_id res chain seq x y z
N MET A 1 5.94 -9.84 -11.74
CA MET A 1 6.03 -8.35 -11.74
C MET A 1 7.50 -7.99 -11.56
N HIS A 2 8.11 -7.31 -12.53
CA HIS A 2 9.49 -6.83 -12.45
C HIS A 2 9.48 -5.40 -11.89
N LEU A 3 10.25 -5.15 -10.83
CA LEU A 3 10.36 -3.82 -10.22
C LEU A 3 11.81 -3.35 -10.23
N GLU A 4 11.99 -2.07 -10.47
CA GLU A 4 13.30 -1.39 -10.45
C GLU A 4 13.23 -0.19 -9.52
N ASN A 5 14.35 0.19 -8.91
CA ASN A 5 14.52 1.45 -8.20
C ASN A 5 13.45 1.70 -7.13
N ARG A 6 13.28 0.75 -6.20
CA ARG A 6 12.31 0.84 -5.09
C ARG A 6 13.01 1.13 -3.76
N PRO A 7 13.51 2.36 -3.54
CA PRO A 7 14.34 2.68 -2.38
C PRO A 7 13.56 2.48 -1.07
N LEU A 8 14.31 2.36 0.04
CA LEU A 8 13.77 2.23 1.40
C LEU A 8 13.18 3.54 1.95
N LYS A 9 12.40 4.24 1.13
CA LYS A 9 11.69 5.49 1.46
C LYS A 9 10.38 5.57 0.71
N PHE A 10 9.36 6.15 1.32
CA PHE A 10 8.08 6.41 0.66
C PHE A 10 7.33 7.57 1.31
N SER A 11 6.53 8.27 0.51
CA SER A 11 5.52 9.23 0.99
C SER A 11 4.13 8.94 0.42
N ASN A 12 4.02 8.03 -0.55
CA ASN A 12 2.74 7.57 -1.07
C ASN A 12 2.38 6.22 -0.45
N ILE A 13 1.10 6.06 -0.10
CA ILE A 13 0.52 4.79 0.30
C ILE A 13 -0.79 4.58 -0.47
N THR A 14 -1.04 3.36 -0.92
CA THR A 14 -2.18 3.02 -1.78
C THR A 14 -3.07 1.98 -1.13
N HIS A 15 -4.37 2.02 -1.37
CA HIS A 15 -5.25 0.88 -1.14
C HIS A 15 -6.10 0.52 -2.36
N HIS A 16 -6.55 -0.74 -2.36
CA HIS A 16 -7.47 -1.32 -3.34
C HIS A 16 -8.76 -1.72 -2.63
N ALA A 17 -9.91 -1.18 -3.01
CA ALA A 17 -11.17 -1.35 -2.28
C ALA A 17 -11.96 -2.59 -2.69
N SER A 18 -11.70 -3.12 -3.88
CA SER A 18 -12.50 -4.17 -4.51
C SER A 18 -11.79 -5.52 -4.50
N VAL A 19 -10.46 -5.53 -4.42
CA VAL A 19 -9.65 -6.75 -4.54
C VAL A 19 -8.72 -6.98 -3.35
N THR A 20 -8.30 -8.23 -3.18
CA THR A 20 -7.10 -8.57 -2.42
C THR A 20 -5.91 -8.60 -3.36
N GLN A 21 -4.71 -8.37 -2.81
CA GLN A 21 -3.45 -8.53 -3.54
C GLN A 21 -2.54 -9.46 -2.76
N CYS A 22 -1.88 -10.41 -3.44
CA CYS A 22 -0.85 -11.25 -2.82
C CYS A 22 0.52 -10.97 -3.43
N LEU A 23 1.52 -10.78 -2.57
CA LEU A 23 2.89 -10.44 -2.96
C LEU A 23 3.90 -11.38 -2.31
N GLY A 24 4.92 -11.78 -3.07
CA GLY A 24 6.09 -12.51 -2.56
C GLY A 24 7.28 -12.37 -3.49
N SER A 25 8.48 -12.23 -2.93
CA SER A 25 9.71 -12.10 -3.74
C SER A 25 10.08 -13.43 -4.38
N ILE A 26 10.49 -13.38 -5.66
CA ILE A 26 11.11 -14.54 -6.30
C ILE A 26 12.50 -14.74 -5.68
N GLY A 27 12.81 -15.98 -5.30
CA GLY A 27 14.08 -16.33 -4.65
C GLY A 27 14.16 -16.02 -3.14
N GLY A 28 13.11 -15.46 -2.53
CA GLY A 28 13.06 -15.24 -1.08
C GLY A 28 13.95 -14.09 -0.57
N ASN A 29 14.33 -13.18 -1.47
CA ASN A 29 15.10 -11.98 -1.14
C ASN A 29 14.33 -11.09 -0.16
N VAL A 30 15.07 -10.33 0.65
CA VAL A 30 14.50 -9.42 1.66
C VAL A 30 13.85 -8.21 0.98
N TRP A 31 12.66 -7.86 1.44
CA TRP A 31 11.91 -6.68 1.02
C TRP A 31 11.07 -6.12 2.16
N TYR A 32 10.53 -4.92 1.95
CA TYR A 32 9.78 -4.17 2.94
C TYR A 32 8.43 -3.72 2.38
N LEU A 33 7.47 -3.61 3.29
CA LEU A 33 6.15 -3.08 2.98
C LEU A 33 5.69 -2.17 4.13
N GLY A 34 5.49 -0.89 3.83
CA GLY A 34 4.72 -0.01 4.70
C GLY A 34 3.25 -0.37 4.58
N VAL A 35 2.51 -0.41 5.69
CA VAL A 35 1.08 -0.74 5.73
C VAL A 35 0.34 0.14 6.73
N ALA A 36 -0.95 0.34 6.50
CA ALA A 36 -1.89 0.85 7.49
C ALA A 36 -3.23 0.10 7.40
N LYS A 37 -4.05 0.18 8.45
CA LYS A 37 -5.34 -0.51 8.52
C LYS A 37 -6.30 -0.01 7.44
N PRO A 38 -7.19 -0.87 6.90
CA PRO A 38 -8.22 -0.41 5.97
C PRO A 38 -9.13 0.63 6.63
N SER A 39 -9.51 1.64 5.85
CA SER A 39 -10.31 2.78 6.30
C SER A 39 -11.48 3.09 5.37
N ILE A 40 -11.94 2.08 4.62
CA ILE A 40 -13.15 2.17 3.79
C ILE A 40 -14.36 2.28 4.71
N VAL A 41 -15.27 3.20 4.40
CA VAL A 41 -16.49 3.44 5.18
C VAL A 41 -17.73 3.22 4.32
N ASP A 42 -18.80 2.78 4.96
CA ASP A 42 -20.10 2.65 4.31
C ASP A 42 -20.74 4.02 4.09
N SER A 43 -21.47 4.18 3.00
CA SER A 43 -22.11 5.44 2.60
C SER A 43 -23.28 5.86 3.50
N ASN A 44 -23.76 4.97 4.36
CA ASN A 44 -24.93 5.23 5.20
C ASN A 44 -24.56 6.08 6.42
N GLY A 45 -24.92 7.37 6.36
CA GLY A 45 -24.86 8.26 7.52
C GLY A 45 -23.49 8.85 7.80
N ILE A 46 -22.70 9.14 6.75
CA ILE A 46 -21.44 9.89 6.86
C ILE A 46 -21.73 11.22 7.58
N LYS A 47 -21.28 11.32 8.83
CA LYS A 47 -21.31 12.54 9.66
C LYS A 47 -19.90 13.07 9.93
N ASP A 48 -18.89 12.38 9.45
CA ASP A 48 -17.49 12.72 9.67
C ASP A 48 -16.96 13.49 8.45
N GLU A 49 -16.59 14.74 8.68
CA GLU A 49 -16.07 15.67 7.66
C GLU A 49 -14.72 15.22 7.07
N THR A 50 -14.05 14.25 7.71
CA THR A 50 -12.76 13.70 7.24
C THR A 50 -12.91 12.61 6.18
N VAL A 51 -14.13 12.14 5.91
CA VAL A 51 -14.41 11.10 4.91
C VAL A 51 -14.32 11.68 3.50
N VAL A 52 -13.55 11.01 2.65
CA VAL A 52 -13.31 11.38 1.25
C VAL A 52 -13.92 10.34 0.33
N GLN A 53 -14.51 10.78 -0.79
CA GLN A 53 -14.92 9.88 -1.87
C GLN A 53 -13.75 9.64 -2.82
N SER A 54 -13.41 8.38 -3.07
CA SER A 54 -12.37 8.00 -4.02
C SER A 54 -12.85 8.16 -5.47
N ARG A 55 -11.90 8.16 -6.41
CA ARG A 55 -12.20 8.06 -7.84
C ARG A 55 -12.94 6.77 -8.22
N SER A 56 -12.73 5.70 -7.46
CA SER A 56 -13.40 4.40 -7.65
C SER A 56 -14.79 4.35 -7.01
N GLY A 57 -15.25 5.45 -6.41
CA GLY A 57 -16.62 5.63 -5.92
C GLY A 57 -16.86 5.22 -4.47
N HIS A 58 -15.94 4.49 -3.84
CA HIS A 58 -16.01 4.17 -2.40
C HIS A 58 -15.64 5.37 -1.53
N PHE A 59 -16.17 5.39 -0.31
CA PHE A 59 -15.80 6.38 0.71
C PHE A 59 -14.72 5.80 1.62
N TYR A 60 -13.80 6.64 2.09
CA TYR A 60 -12.74 6.24 3.01
C TYR A 60 -12.25 7.42 3.86
N ALA A 61 -11.67 7.14 5.01
CA ALA A 61 -10.88 8.11 5.77
C ALA A 61 -9.40 8.01 5.37
N PRO A 62 -8.68 9.11 5.07
CA PRO A 62 -7.24 9.07 4.82
C PRO A 62 -6.46 8.42 5.98
N PRO A 63 -5.36 7.70 5.69
CA PRO A 63 -4.57 7.03 6.74
C PRO A 63 -3.83 8.05 7.60
N ALA A 64 -3.87 7.87 8.91
CA ALA A 64 -3.08 8.68 9.85
C ALA A 64 -1.60 8.30 9.80
N ILE A 65 -0.71 9.25 10.07
CA ILE A 65 0.75 9.04 10.02
C ILE A 65 1.18 8.01 11.07
N GLU A 66 0.62 8.13 12.27
CA GLU A 66 0.91 7.29 13.43
C GLU A 66 0.47 5.83 13.26
N ASP A 67 -0.46 5.55 12.34
CA ASP A 67 -0.96 4.21 12.06
C ASP A 67 -0.09 3.45 11.05
N VAL A 68 0.86 4.13 10.39
CA VAL A 68 1.76 3.49 9.42
C VAL A 68 2.76 2.61 10.17
N GLN A 69 2.80 1.34 9.77
CA GLN A 69 3.74 0.34 10.26
C GLN A 69 4.55 -0.23 9.09
N VAL A 70 5.79 -0.63 9.32
CA VAL A 70 6.63 -1.24 8.28
C VAL A 70 6.98 -2.67 8.67
N PHE A 71 6.79 -3.61 7.75
CA PHE A 71 7.23 -4.98 7.91
C PHE A 71 8.49 -5.25 7.08
N LYS A 72 9.41 -6.04 7.66
CA LYS A 72 10.52 -6.69 6.96
C LYS A 72 10.10 -8.12 6.60
N ILE A 73 10.12 -8.45 5.32
CA ILE A 73 9.77 -9.77 4.81
C ILE A 73 11.05 -10.44 4.33
N ALA A 74 11.31 -11.66 4.81
CA ALA A 74 12.50 -12.43 4.47
C ALA A 74 12.15 -13.89 4.19
N GLY A 75 12.88 -14.52 3.27
CA GLY A 75 12.68 -15.91 2.86
C GLY A 75 11.40 -16.09 2.05
N SER A 76 10.92 -17.33 1.98
CA SER A 76 9.77 -17.74 1.15
C SER A 76 8.41 -17.40 1.77
N LYS A 77 8.23 -16.13 2.18
CA LYS A 77 6.96 -15.63 2.74
C LYS A 77 6.17 -14.89 1.68
N TYR A 78 4.86 -15.10 1.68
CA TYR A 78 3.89 -14.36 0.87
C TYR A 78 2.96 -13.59 1.79
N LEU A 79 2.67 -12.35 1.41
CA LEU A 79 1.68 -11.52 2.09
C LEU A 79 0.39 -11.54 1.27
N LYS A 80 -0.75 -11.67 1.95
CA LYS A 80 -2.08 -11.37 1.40
C LYS A 80 -2.57 -10.08 2.02
N LEU A 81 -2.72 -9.05 1.21
CA LEU A 81 -3.34 -7.79 1.59
C LEU A 81 -4.85 -7.94 1.45
N ASN A 82 -5.57 -7.67 2.54
CA ASN A 82 -7.03 -7.65 2.51
C ASN A 82 -7.51 -6.41 1.76
N ARG A 83 -8.78 -6.43 1.34
CA ARG A 83 -9.43 -5.28 0.72
C ARG A 83 -9.30 -4.05 1.63
N GLY A 84 -8.90 -2.93 1.03
CA GLY A 84 -8.70 -1.66 1.70
C GLY A 84 -7.40 -1.52 2.47
N THR A 85 -6.58 -2.57 2.61
CA THR A 85 -5.29 -2.44 3.30
C THR A 85 -4.41 -1.45 2.55
N TRP A 86 -4.08 -0.35 3.24
CA TRP A 86 -3.11 0.62 2.75
C TRP A 86 -1.73 -0.04 2.72
N HIS A 87 -0.99 0.16 1.64
CA HIS A 87 0.34 -0.40 1.47
C HIS A 87 1.25 0.49 0.62
N ALA A 88 2.55 0.47 0.93
CA ALA A 88 3.61 1.19 0.25
C ALA A 88 4.80 0.26 0.04
N GLY A 89 5.04 -0.10 -1.21
CA GLY A 89 6.04 -1.08 -1.62
C GLY A 89 5.50 -2.02 -2.71
N PRO A 90 6.21 -3.12 -3.02
CA PRO A 90 7.44 -3.59 -2.38
C PRO A 90 8.61 -2.60 -2.44
N LEU A 91 9.38 -2.49 -1.36
CA LEU A 91 10.63 -1.70 -1.27
C LEU A 91 11.82 -2.64 -0.99
N PHE A 92 12.97 -2.39 -1.59
CA PHE A 92 14.14 -3.26 -1.47
C PHE A 92 15.45 -2.53 -1.79
N LYS A 93 16.59 -3.08 -1.33
CA LYS A 93 17.92 -2.47 -1.50
C LYS A 93 18.57 -2.73 -2.87
N SER A 94 18.23 -3.85 -3.52
CA SER A 94 18.76 -4.16 -4.85
C SER A 94 18.22 -3.22 -5.93
N ASP A 95 18.94 -3.09 -7.05
CA ASP A 95 18.49 -2.23 -8.15
C ASP A 95 17.17 -2.74 -8.77
N THR A 96 17.02 -4.06 -8.85
CA THR A 96 15.84 -4.74 -9.37
C THR A 96 15.43 -5.93 -8.51
N MET A 97 14.15 -6.32 -8.59
CA MET A 97 13.63 -7.55 -7.99
C MET A 97 12.33 -7.98 -8.66
N ASP A 98 12.18 -9.29 -8.85
CA ASP A 98 10.94 -9.89 -9.34
C ASP A 98 10.04 -10.36 -8.20
N PHE A 99 8.74 -10.16 -8.39
CA PHE A 99 7.70 -10.56 -7.45
C PHE A 99 6.65 -11.43 -8.14
N TYR A 100 6.20 -12.45 -7.41
CA TYR A 100 4.86 -12.99 -7.60
C TYR A 100 3.86 -11.92 -7.17
N ASN A 101 2.92 -11.60 -8.06
CA ASN A 101 1.85 -10.67 -7.80
C ASN A 101 0.54 -11.31 -8.28
N LEU A 102 -0.36 -11.58 -7.36
CA LEU A 102 -1.68 -12.13 -7.66
C LEU A 102 -2.74 -11.10 -7.32
N GLU A 103 -3.32 -10.52 -8.36
CA GLU A 103 -4.40 -9.52 -8.35
C GLU A 103 -5.13 -9.52 -9.69
N LEU A 104 -6.15 -8.68 -9.85
CA LEU A 104 -6.78 -8.46 -11.16
C LEU A 104 -5.84 -7.63 -12.06
N SER A 105 -5.80 -7.94 -13.35
CA SER A 105 -4.90 -7.31 -14.31
C SER A 105 -5.08 -5.80 -14.44
N ASN A 106 -6.25 -5.27 -14.08
CA ASN A 106 -6.59 -3.84 -14.15
C ASN A 106 -6.68 -3.16 -12.77
N THR A 107 -6.25 -3.83 -11.68
CA THR A 107 -6.36 -3.31 -10.30
C THR A 107 -5.79 -1.89 -10.18
N ASN A 108 -4.62 -1.65 -10.78
CA ASN A 108 -3.94 -0.35 -10.74
C ASN A 108 -4.58 0.73 -11.62
N GLU A 109 -5.52 0.37 -12.49
CA GLU A 109 -6.23 1.29 -13.38
C GLU A 109 -7.59 1.71 -12.80
N VAL A 110 -8.32 0.77 -12.20
CA VAL A 110 -9.72 0.98 -11.80
C VAL A 110 -9.97 0.99 -10.29
N ASP A 111 -9.05 0.44 -9.49
CA ASP A 111 -9.22 0.23 -8.05
C ASP A 111 -7.99 0.72 -7.27
N HIS A 112 -7.52 1.93 -7.56
CA HIS A 112 -6.28 2.49 -6.98
C HIS A 112 -6.53 3.86 -6.33
N THR A 113 -6.49 3.90 -5.00
CA THR A 113 -6.61 5.13 -4.21
C THR A 113 -5.30 5.39 -3.49
N THR A 114 -4.74 6.59 -3.61
CA THR A 114 -3.44 6.96 -3.02
C THR A 114 -3.57 8.14 -2.09
N HIS A 115 -2.96 8.03 -0.91
CA HIS A 115 -2.66 9.14 -0.02
C HIS A 115 -1.19 9.54 -0.18
N ASN A 116 -0.91 10.85 -0.24
CA ASN A 116 0.45 11.39 -0.34
C ASN A 116 0.80 12.17 0.93
N PHE A 117 1.52 11.54 1.84
CA PHE A 117 1.92 12.12 3.12
C PHE A 117 2.84 13.33 3.00
N ASP A 118 3.62 13.46 1.92
CA ASP A 118 4.48 14.63 1.72
C ASP A 118 3.63 15.87 1.41
N LYS A 119 2.65 15.74 0.52
CA LYS A 119 1.74 16.82 0.15
C LYS A 119 0.76 17.17 1.26
N GLU A 120 0.15 16.16 1.87
CA GLU A 120 -0.94 16.35 2.84
C GLU A 120 -0.41 16.60 4.26
N ASN A 121 0.81 16.14 4.57
CA ASN A 121 1.33 16.16 5.95
C ASN A 121 2.80 16.62 6.06
N GLY A 122 3.54 16.83 4.97
CA GLY A 122 4.97 17.14 5.00
C GLY A 122 5.85 15.98 5.49
N VAL A 123 5.39 14.72 5.34
CA VAL A 123 6.06 13.52 5.88
C VAL A 123 6.58 12.60 4.78
N VAL A 124 7.83 12.17 4.94
CA VAL A 124 8.46 11.09 4.17
C VAL A 124 8.97 10.02 5.13
N PHE A 125 8.50 8.79 4.96
CA PHE A 125 8.98 7.65 5.73
C PHE A 125 10.31 7.14 5.14
N SER A 126 11.26 6.84 6.02
CA SER A 126 12.53 6.19 5.67
C SER A 126 12.72 4.96 6.54
N ILE A 127 13.20 3.87 5.95
CA ILE A 127 13.45 2.61 6.67
C ILE A 127 14.96 2.50 6.87
N ASN A 128 15.38 2.49 8.14
CA ASN A 128 16.76 2.25 8.52
C ASN A 128 16.97 0.73 8.69
N GLU A 129 17.92 0.15 7.94
CA GLU A 129 18.36 -1.24 8.08
C GLU A 129 19.89 -1.32 8.12
#